data_AF-A0AA47LZT5-F1
#
_entry.id   AF-A0AA47LZT5-F1
#
_cell.length_a   1.000
_cell.length_b   1.000
_cell.length_c   1.000
_cell.angle_alpha   90.00
_cell.angle_beta   90.00
_cell.angle_gamma   90.00
#
_symmetry.space_group_name_H-M   'P 1'
#
loop_
_entity.id
_entity.type
_entity.pdbx_description
1 polymer ?
#
loop_
_entity_poly.entity_id
_entity_poly.type
_entity_poly.pdbx_seq_one_letter_code
_entity_poly.pdbx_strand_id
1 'polypeptide(L)'
;MISAKKTPEKSRYPIHCLVWHNKHRQLEKELAADEQKDLERPDPRGRTPLHLAVTLGHLDCARVLLLHGADVSKENRNGWTVLQEAVSTRDPELVRLVLRYRDYQRTAKRLAGIPVLLERLRQAQDFYVEMKWEFTSWVPLVSRICPSDTYRVWKSGQCLRVDTTLMGFEQMTWQRGKRSFIFRGQDSRAEVMEVDHDRQLVFSETLSLSSLAAPTPAPAPGNTNANGCVGANGNKGTGCSTAGGLGLLGALQPSEEQVAARLSAPVVTTQLDTRNIAFERTIRVFPNKKP
;
A
#
# COMPACT_ATOMS: atom_id res chain seq x y z
N MET A 1 12.72 29.28 45.53
CA MET A 1 12.08 29.04 44.21
C MET A 1 13.16 29.15 43.14
N ILE A 2 13.76 28.04 42.74
CA ILE A 2 14.81 28.04 41.71
C ILE A 2 14.10 27.81 40.37
N SER A 3 13.96 28.87 39.60
CA SER A 3 13.44 28.83 38.23
C SER A 3 14.35 27.94 37.38
N ALA A 4 13.83 26.80 36.95
CA ALA A 4 14.54 25.87 36.09
C ALA A 4 14.86 26.57 34.75
N LYS A 5 16.13 26.94 34.58
CA LYS A 5 16.67 27.43 33.30
C LYS A 5 16.30 26.43 32.20
N LYS A 6 15.33 26.77 31.33
CA LYS A 6 15.04 26.02 30.11
C LYS A 6 16.34 25.97 29.31
N THR A 7 16.94 24.79 29.19
CA THR A 7 18.07 24.58 28.29
C THR A 7 17.63 24.88 26.85
N PRO A 8 18.46 25.58 26.04
CA PRO A 8 18.05 26.08 24.73
C PRO A 8 17.64 24.97 23.75
N GLU A 9 18.20 23.77 23.89
CA GLU A 9 17.85 22.60 23.06
C GLU A 9 16.43 22.06 23.33
N LYS A 10 15.96 22.08 24.59
CA LYS A 10 14.58 21.68 24.94
C LYS A 10 13.53 22.60 24.31
N SER A 11 13.89 23.86 24.09
CA SER A 11 12.99 24.83 23.45
C SER A 11 12.91 24.65 21.94
N ARG A 12 13.93 24.05 21.30
CA ARG A 12 14.03 23.96 19.83
C ARG A 12 13.42 22.67 19.27
N TYR A 13 13.46 21.59 20.05
CA TYR A 13 12.94 20.26 19.67
C TYR A 13 12.11 19.63 20.81
N PRO A 14 10.93 20.19 21.14
CA PRO A 14 10.12 19.74 22.28
C PRO A 14 9.64 18.28 22.09
N ILE A 15 9.19 17.94 20.89
CA ILE A 15 8.68 16.60 20.56
C ILE A 15 9.79 15.55 20.68
N HIS A 16 10.97 15.79 20.11
CA HIS A 16 12.11 14.88 20.24
C HIS A 16 12.54 14.68 21.68
N CYS A 17 12.46 15.73 22.52
CA CYS A 17 12.76 15.60 23.95
C CYS A 17 11.75 14.68 24.66
N LEU A 18 10.46 14.77 24.34
CA LEU A 18 9.44 13.90 24.94
C LEU A 18 9.66 12.44 24.53
N VAL A 19 9.95 12.21 23.25
CA VAL A 19 10.27 10.88 22.70
C VAL A 19 11.54 10.31 23.34
N TRP A 20 12.61 11.11 23.47
CA TRP A 20 13.87 10.70 24.09
C TRP A 20 13.71 10.22 25.54
N HIS A 21 12.80 10.82 26.30
CA HIS A 21 12.53 10.44 27.70
C HIS A 21 11.37 9.44 27.82
N ASN A 22 10.89 8.86 26.72
CA ASN A 22 9.76 7.94 26.64
C ASN A 22 8.46 8.46 27.31
N LYS A 23 8.19 9.75 27.21
CA LYS A 23 7.01 10.39 27.84
C LYS A 23 5.79 10.40 26.93
N HIS A 24 5.34 9.22 26.50
CA HIS A 24 4.21 9.04 25.56
C HIS A 24 2.92 9.78 25.98
N ARG A 25 2.56 9.80 27.28
CA ARG A 25 1.36 10.52 27.77
C ARG A 25 1.46 12.04 27.64
N GLN A 26 2.67 12.60 27.81
CA GLN A 26 2.89 14.04 27.65
C GLN A 26 2.93 14.40 26.17
N LEU A 27 3.56 13.54 25.36
CA LEU A 27 3.56 13.64 23.91
C LEU A 27 2.15 13.67 23.35
N GLU A 28 1.29 12.73 23.75
CA GLU A 28 -0.11 12.66 23.32
C GLU A 28 -0.88 13.93 23.70
N LYS A 29 -0.76 14.42 24.94
CA LYS A 29 -1.37 15.69 25.36
C LYS A 29 -0.88 16.88 24.54
N GLU A 30 0.42 16.94 24.24
CA GLU A 30 0.99 18.03 23.46
C GLU A 30 0.59 18.02 21.99
N LEU A 31 0.33 16.85 21.41
CA LEU A 31 -0.13 16.69 20.03
C LEU A 31 -1.65 16.86 19.93
N ALA A 32 -2.41 16.47 20.95
CA ALA A 32 -3.85 16.73 21.03
C ALA A 32 -4.17 18.21 21.25
N ALA A 33 -3.27 18.96 21.89
CA ALA A 33 -3.45 20.40 22.11
C ALA A 33 -3.18 21.24 20.85
N ASP A 34 -2.41 20.73 19.89
CA ASP A 34 -1.98 21.44 18.70
C ASP A 34 -1.78 20.45 17.53
N GLU A 35 -2.84 20.27 16.74
CA GLU A 35 -2.85 19.38 15.57
C GLU A 35 -1.98 19.90 14.42
N GLN A 36 -1.57 21.18 14.44
CA GLN A 36 -0.74 21.79 13.40
C GLN A 36 0.77 21.61 13.64
N LYS A 37 1.18 20.90 14.68
CA LYS A 37 2.60 20.68 14.98
C LYS A 37 3.31 19.91 13.87
N ASP A 38 4.46 20.45 13.46
CA ASP A 38 5.34 19.79 12.49
C ASP A 38 6.01 18.54 13.11
N LEU A 39 5.47 17.37 12.75
CA LEU A 39 5.99 16.06 13.11
C LEU A 39 7.17 15.62 12.24
N GLU A 40 7.52 16.37 11.19
CA GLU A 40 8.52 15.98 10.21
C GLU A 40 9.85 16.72 10.40
N ARG A 41 9.90 17.66 11.34
CA ARG A 41 11.10 18.42 11.65
C ARG A 41 12.25 17.48 12.07
N PRO A 42 13.39 17.50 11.37
CA PRO A 42 14.53 16.67 11.74
C PRO A 42 15.30 17.25 12.94
N ASP A 43 15.81 16.35 13.80
CA ASP A 43 16.77 16.68 14.86
C ASP A 43 18.17 17.02 14.26
N PRO A 44 19.15 17.45 15.06
CA PRO A 44 20.52 17.70 14.56
C PRO A 44 21.22 16.48 13.92
N ARG A 45 20.72 15.27 14.16
CA ARG A 45 21.19 14.02 13.54
C ARG A 45 20.38 13.66 12.29
N GLY A 46 19.43 14.51 11.87
CA GLY A 46 18.57 14.31 10.71
C GLY A 46 17.49 13.25 10.91
N ARG A 47 17.04 13.04 12.15
CA ARG A 47 15.99 12.08 12.50
C ARG A 47 14.68 12.82 12.77
N THR A 48 13.59 12.34 12.18
CA THR A 48 12.25 12.77 12.59
C THR A 48 11.95 12.24 14.01
N PRO A 49 10.98 12.82 14.74
CA PRO A 49 10.51 12.26 16.01
C PRO A 49 10.16 10.77 15.92
N LEU A 50 9.59 10.34 14.79
CA LEU A 50 9.25 8.93 14.55
C LEU A 50 10.50 8.06 14.39
N HIS A 51 11.51 8.51 13.62
CA HIS A 51 12.80 7.83 13.58
C HIS A 51 13.40 7.70 14.97
N LEU A 52 13.36 8.75 15.78
CA LEU A 52 13.88 8.70 17.14
C LEU A 52 13.14 7.67 18.01
N ALA A 53 11.82 7.64 17.95
CA ALA A 53 11.01 6.66 18.67
C ALA A 53 11.37 5.22 18.24
N VAL A 54 11.57 5.01 16.93
CA VAL A 54 11.92 3.70 16.38
C VAL A 54 13.34 3.29 16.78
N THR A 55 14.35 4.16 16.59
CA THR A 55 15.75 3.87 16.97
C THR A 55 15.88 3.53 18.46
N LEU A 56 15.07 4.16 19.33
CA LEU A 56 15.07 3.91 20.78
C LEU A 56 14.16 2.76 21.21
N GLY A 57 13.38 2.15 20.31
CA GLY A 57 12.42 1.08 20.63
C GLY A 57 11.23 1.55 21.48
N HIS A 58 10.90 2.85 21.46
CA HIS A 58 9.77 3.41 22.21
C HIS A 58 8.45 3.20 21.46
N LEU A 59 7.89 2.01 21.57
CA LEU A 59 6.67 1.59 20.88
C LEU A 59 5.48 2.52 21.11
N ASP A 60 5.24 2.94 22.36
CA ASP A 60 4.11 3.84 22.69
C ASP A 60 4.29 5.23 22.09
N CYS A 61 5.52 5.76 22.10
CA CYS A 61 5.82 7.03 21.44
C CYS A 61 5.63 6.93 19.92
N ALA A 62 6.09 5.83 19.30
CA ALA A 62 5.89 5.58 17.88
C ALA A 62 4.40 5.51 17.53
N ARG A 63 3.59 4.82 18.35
CA ARG A 63 2.13 4.71 18.17
C ARG A 63 1.44 6.06 18.20
N VAL A 64 1.77 6.90 19.19
CA VAL A 64 1.19 8.25 19.31
C VAL A 64 1.55 9.10 18.09
N LEU A 65 2.82 9.11 17.67
CA LEU A 65 3.25 9.88 16.49
C LEU A 65 2.55 9.43 15.21
N LEU A 66 2.42 8.12 15.01
CA LEU A 66 1.74 7.55 13.84
C LEU A 66 0.23 7.87 13.83
N LEU A 67 -0.42 7.86 14.99
CA LEU A 67 -1.83 8.22 15.12
C LEU A 67 -2.08 9.69 14.72
N HIS A 68 -1.14 10.58 15.06
CA HIS A 68 -1.17 11.99 14.65
C HIS A 68 -0.63 12.24 13.23
N GLY A 69 -0.40 11.18 12.43
CA GLY A 69 -0.11 11.31 11.00
C GLY A 69 1.35 11.48 10.62
N ALA A 70 2.31 11.16 11.50
CA ALA A 70 3.74 11.19 11.16
C ALA A 70 4.05 10.30 9.94
N ASP A 71 4.79 10.84 8.95
CA ASP A 71 5.03 10.20 7.66
C ASP A 71 6.08 9.08 7.78
N VAL A 72 5.67 7.85 7.45
CA VAL A 72 6.53 6.66 7.52
C VAL A 72 7.54 6.62 6.35
N SER A 73 7.29 7.38 5.28
CA SER A 73 8.13 7.39 4.09
C SER A 73 9.34 8.32 4.16
N LYS A 74 9.47 9.13 5.22
CA LYS A 74 10.64 9.99 5.40
C LYS A 74 11.91 9.19 5.59
N GLU A 75 12.98 9.75 5.07
CA GLU A 75 14.33 9.25 5.22
C GLU A 75 15.09 10.08 6.25
N ASN A 76 15.95 9.41 7.03
CA ASN A 76 16.89 10.08 7.91
C ASN A 76 18.13 10.60 7.14
N ARG A 77 19.09 11.21 7.84
CA ARG A 77 20.35 11.70 7.24
C ARG A 77 21.15 10.65 6.46
N ASN A 78 20.96 9.37 6.77
CA ASN A 78 21.66 8.26 6.13
C ASN A 78 20.87 7.70 4.93
N GLY A 79 19.74 8.31 4.55
CA GLY A 79 18.86 7.82 3.49
C GLY A 79 18.01 6.61 3.91
N TRP A 80 17.93 6.30 5.20
CA TRP A 80 17.15 5.17 5.68
C TRP A 80 15.73 5.60 5.98
N THR A 81 14.77 4.83 5.49
CA THR A 81 13.34 4.98 5.83
C THR A 81 13.07 4.48 7.25
N VAL A 82 11.96 4.95 7.85
CA VAL A 82 11.50 4.52 9.18
C VAL A 82 11.36 3.00 9.28
N LEU A 83 10.92 2.34 8.20
CA LEU A 83 10.79 0.88 8.17
C LEU A 83 12.14 0.17 8.19
N GLN A 84 13.13 0.66 7.45
CA GLN A 84 14.48 0.07 7.46
C GLN A 84 15.11 0.23 8.85
N GLU A 85 14.92 1.37 9.49
CA GLU A 85 15.33 1.59 10.88
C GLU A 85 14.62 0.58 11.82
N ALA A 86 13.30 0.40 11.70
CA ALA A 86 12.54 -0.54 12.53
C ALA A 86 13.03 -1.98 12.39
N VAL A 87 13.36 -2.42 11.17
CA VAL A 87 13.93 -3.76 10.93
C VAL A 87 15.27 -3.94 11.65
N SER A 88 16.10 -2.88 11.74
CA SER A 88 17.38 -2.95 12.44
C SER A 88 17.26 -3.14 13.95
N THR A 89 16.14 -2.72 14.56
CA THR A 89 15.89 -2.84 16.01
C THR A 89 15.60 -4.27 16.47
N ARG A 90 15.27 -5.17 15.53
CA ARG A 90 14.85 -6.56 15.79
C ARG A 90 13.58 -6.70 16.64
N ASP A 91 12.77 -5.64 16.74
CA ASP A 91 11.46 -5.69 17.40
C ASP A 91 10.33 -5.97 16.38
N PRO A 92 9.73 -7.18 16.39
CA PRO A 92 8.67 -7.54 15.46
C PRO A 92 7.38 -6.71 15.67
N GLU A 93 7.08 -6.28 16.89
CA GLU A 93 5.89 -5.47 17.17
C GLU A 93 6.02 -4.08 16.55
N LEU A 94 7.21 -3.48 16.67
CA LEU A 94 7.52 -2.19 16.05
C LEU A 94 7.48 -2.28 14.53
N VAL A 95 8.04 -3.33 13.94
CA VAL A 95 7.98 -3.57 12.49
C VAL A 95 6.54 -3.73 12.02
N ARG A 96 5.71 -4.52 12.73
CA ARG A 96 4.28 -4.69 12.43
C ARG A 96 3.53 -3.35 12.48
N LEU A 97 3.76 -2.55 13.51
CA LEU A 97 3.16 -1.22 13.68
C LEU A 97 3.50 -0.30 12.50
N VAL A 98 4.78 -0.18 12.17
CA VAL A 98 5.27 0.69 11.10
C VAL A 98 4.73 0.23 9.73
N LEU A 99 4.73 -1.07 9.45
CA LEU A 99 4.16 -1.63 8.21
C LEU A 99 2.66 -1.30 8.07
N ARG A 100 1.90 -1.49 9.14
CA ARG A 100 0.46 -1.17 9.17
C ARG A 100 0.19 0.28 8.82
N TYR A 101 0.88 1.21 9.47
CA TYR A 101 0.68 2.64 9.22
C TYR A 101 1.23 3.08 7.85
N ARG A 102 2.31 2.47 7.36
CA ARG A 102 2.80 2.70 6.00
C ARG A 102 1.75 2.33 4.96
N ASP A 103 1.16 1.15 5.08
CA ASP A 103 0.16 0.65 4.15
C ASP A 103 -1.13 1.48 4.23
N TYR A 104 -1.52 1.88 5.44
CA TYR A 104 -2.61 2.84 5.65
C TYR A 104 -2.33 4.17 4.93
N GLN A 105 -1.17 4.79 5.14
CA GLN A 105 -0.81 6.06 4.49
C GLN A 105 -0.75 5.94 2.97
N ARG A 106 -0.21 4.84 2.44
CA ARG A 106 -0.21 4.57 0.98
C ARG A 106 -1.62 4.45 0.44
N THR A 107 -2.49 3.74 1.15
CA THR A 107 -3.91 3.58 0.78
C THR A 107 -4.64 4.91 0.84
N ALA A 108 -4.45 5.69 1.90
CA ALA A 108 -5.03 7.02 2.05
C ALA A 108 -4.61 7.96 0.91
N LYS A 109 -3.31 8.02 0.60
CA LYS A 109 -2.77 8.81 -0.52
C LYS A 109 -3.36 8.34 -1.86
N ARG A 110 -3.47 7.01 -2.08
CA ARG A 110 -4.10 6.43 -3.28
C ARG A 110 -5.56 6.83 -3.41
N LEU A 111 -6.35 6.67 -2.36
CA LEU A 111 -7.79 6.98 -2.35
C LEU A 111 -8.06 8.48 -2.50
N ALA A 112 -7.24 9.34 -1.88
CA ALA A 112 -7.33 10.79 -2.03
C ALA A 112 -7.12 11.26 -3.47
N GLY A 113 -6.35 10.52 -4.27
CA GLY A 113 -6.12 10.80 -5.69
C GLY A 113 -7.25 10.38 -6.63
N ILE A 114 -8.21 9.55 -6.17
CA ILE A 114 -9.26 8.99 -7.05
C ILE A 114 -10.16 10.05 -7.65
N PRO A 115 -10.69 11.05 -6.91
CA PRO A 115 -11.53 12.08 -7.51
C PRO A 115 -10.82 12.85 -8.63
N VAL A 116 -9.54 13.16 -8.42
CA VAL A 116 -8.71 13.83 -9.43
C VAL A 116 -8.51 12.94 -10.65
N LEU A 117 -8.23 11.64 -10.46
CA LEU A 117 -8.12 10.68 -11.54
C LEU A 117 -9.41 10.58 -12.36
N LEU A 118 -10.57 10.46 -11.69
CA LEU A 118 -11.88 10.36 -12.33
C LEU A 118 -12.21 11.61 -13.15
N GLU A 119 -11.83 12.79 -12.66
CA GLU A 119 -11.96 14.05 -13.41
C GLU A 119 -11.10 14.03 -14.68
N ARG A 120 -9.84 13.60 -14.57
CA ARG A 120 -8.93 13.51 -15.72
C ARG A 120 -9.40 12.50 -16.76
N LEU A 121 -9.93 11.34 -16.32
CA LEU A 121 -10.50 10.35 -17.23
C LEU A 121 -11.74 10.89 -17.96
N ARG A 122 -12.60 11.65 -17.27
CA ARG A 122 -13.76 12.30 -17.87
C ARG A 122 -13.37 13.31 -18.95
N GLN A 123 -12.31 14.07 -18.73
CA GLN A 123 -11.81 15.07 -19.68
C GLN A 123 -11.06 14.45 -20.88
N ALA A 124 -10.45 13.28 -20.69
CA ALA A 124 -9.74 12.59 -21.76
C ALA A 124 -10.71 12.14 -22.86
N GLN A 125 -10.27 12.13 -24.12
CA GLN A 125 -11.06 11.58 -25.22
C GLN A 125 -11.19 10.07 -25.08
N ASP A 126 -12.30 9.52 -25.56
CA ASP A 126 -12.51 8.08 -25.61
C ASP A 126 -11.61 7.46 -26.67
N PHE A 127 -11.04 6.29 -26.36
CA PHE A 127 -10.10 5.64 -27.25
C PHE A 127 -10.13 4.12 -27.13
N TYR A 128 -9.68 3.49 -28.20
CA TYR A 128 -9.29 2.09 -28.24
C TYR A 128 -7.83 2.02 -28.65
N VAL A 129 -7.06 1.22 -27.92
CA VAL A 129 -5.66 0.95 -28.22
C VAL A 129 -5.44 -0.56 -28.14
N GLU A 130 -4.79 -1.11 -29.17
CA GLU A 130 -4.29 -2.47 -29.19
C GLU A 130 -2.78 -2.43 -29.29
N MET A 131 -2.09 -2.92 -28.26
CA MET A 131 -0.64 -2.96 -28.17
C MET A 131 -0.20 -4.41 -28.26
N LYS A 132 0.56 -4.72 -29.31
CA LYS A 132 1.17 -6.04 -29.47
C LYS A 132 2.62 -5.94 -29.04
N TRP A 133 3.00 -6.79 -28.11
CA TRP A 133 4.37 -6.94 -27.64
C TRP A 133 4.92 -8.23 -28.19
N GLU A 134 6.02 -8.13 -28.91
CA GLU A 134 6.80 -9.27 -29.38
C GLU A 134 8.19 -9.13 -28.81
N PHE A 135 8.55 -10.01 -27.89
CA PHE A 135 9.90 -10.04 -27.37
C PHE A 135 10.79 -10.72 -28.40
N THR A 136 11.88 -10.06 -28.78
CA THR A 136 12.89 -10.64 -29.67
C THR A 136 14.19 -10.80 -28.89
N SER A 137 14.86 -11.93 -29.10
CA SER A 137 16.18 -12.19 -28.53
C SER A 137 17.19 -12.31 -29.66
N TRP A 138 18.36 -11.71 -29.47
CA TRP A 138 19.51 -11.84 -30.35
C TRP A 138 20.14 -13.24 -30.28
N VAL A 139 19.84 -14.01 -29.24
CA VAL A 139 20.28 -15.39 -29.09
C VAL A 139 19.42 -16.31 -29.96
N PRO A 140 20.01 -17.09 -30.88
CA PRO A 140 19.27 -18.05 -31.70
C PRO A 140 18.40 -18.99 -30.86
N LEU A 141 17.20 -19.32 -31.35
CA LEU A 141 16.20 -20.20 -30.71
C LEU A 141 15.54 -19.67 -29.43
N VAL A 142 16.11 -18.67 -28.74
CA VAL A 142 15.49 -18.04 -27.57
C VAL A 142 14.25 -17.21 -27.98
N SER A 143 14.23 -16.70 -29.20
CA SER A 143 13.06 -16.02 -29.78
C SER A 143 11.79 -16.88 -29.83
N ARG A 144 11.91 -18.21 -29.86
CA ARG A 144 10.76 -19.14 -29.79
C ARG A 144 10.17 -19.28 -28.38
N ILE A 145 10.92 -18.87 -27.36
CA ILE A 145 10.55 -18.91 -25.94
C ILE A 145 10.16 -17.51 -25.44
N CYS A 146 10.53 -16.47 -26.19
CA CYS A 146 10.10 -15.10 -25.95
C CYS A 146 8.57 -15.01 -26.02
N PRO A 147 7.94 -14.38 -25.01
CA PRO A 147 6.49 -14.28 -25.02
C PRO A 147 6.09 -13.27 -26.09
N SER A 148 4.87 -13.41 -26.55
CA SER A 148 4.15 -12.34 -27.22
C SER A 148 2.87 -12.12 -26.43
N ASP A 149 2.47 -10.86 -26.32
CA ASP A 149 1.25 -10.48 -25.63
C ASP A 149 0.51 -9.39 -26.41
N THR A 150 -0.80 -9.37 -26.27
CA THR A 150 -1.65 -8.34 -26.87
C THR A 150 -2.46 -7.70 -25.78
N TYR A 151 -2.12 -6.45 -25.46
CA TYR A 151 -2.90 -5.62 -24.56
C TYR A 151 -3.97 -4.90 -25.36
N ARG A 152 -5.22 -5.01 -24.93
CA ARG A 152 -6.32 -4.23 -25.50
C ARG A 152 -6.89 -3.33 -24.44
N VAL A 153 -6.91 -2.04 -24.73
CA VAL A 153 -7.34 -0.99 -23.81
C VAL A 153 -8.51 -0.26 -24.43
N TRP A 154 -9.64 -0.28 -23.74
CA TRP A 154 -10.81 0.50 -24.07
C TRP A 154 -11.02 1.53 -22.97
N LYS A 155 -11.11 2.79 -23.36
CA LYS A 155 -11.46 3.89 -22.46
C LYS A 155 -12.74 4.53 -22.96
N SER A 156 -13.74 4.63 -22.09
CA SER A 156 -14.94 5.43 -22.36
C SER A 156 -15.40 6.18 -21.12
N GLY A 157 -15.53 7.50 -21.21
CA GLY A 157 -15.85 8.36 -20.08
C GLY A 157 -14.88 8.15 -18.91
N GLN A 158 -15.41 7.77 -17.74
CA GLN A 158 -14.62 7.44 -16.54
C GLN A 158 -14.32 5.94 -16.38
N CYS A 159 -14.62 5.14 -17.40
CA CYS A 159 -14.45 3.70 -17.39
C CYS A 159 -13.26 3.28 -18.27
N LEU A 160 -12.52 2.29 -17.79
CA LEU A 160 -11.39 1.70 -18.49
C LEU A 160 -11.52 0.19 -18.42
N ARG A 161 -11.23 -0.50 -19.53
CA ARG A 161 -11.05 -1.95 -19.57
C ARG A 161 -9.70 -2.25 -20.21
N VAL A 162 -8.96 -3.16 -19.59
CA VAL A 162 -7.69 -3.67 -20.10
C VAL A 162 -7.77 -5.19 -20.15
N ASP A 163 -7.60 -5.76 -21.33
CA ASP A 163 -7.47 -7.21 -21.52
C ASP A 163 -6.00 -7.54 -21.76
N THR A 164 -5.50 -8.60 -21.10
CA THR A 164 -4.13 -9.11 -21.23
C THR A 164 -4.10 -10.63 -21.23
N THR A 165 -3.06 -11.22 -21.85
CA THR A 165 -2.83 -12.68 -21.84
C THR A 165 -1.55 -13.10 -21.11
N LEU A 166 -0.66 -12.16 -20.78
CA LEU A 166 0.57 -12.43 -20.04
C LEU A 166 0.41 -11.99 -18.58
N MET A 167 0.46 -12.96 -17.67
CA MET A 167 0.22 -12.75 -16.25
C MET A 167 1.50 -12.42 -15.48
N GLY A 168 2.64 -12.91 -15.93
CA GLY A 168 3.91 -12.69 -15.27
C GLY A 168 4.98 -13.69 -15.69
N PHE A 169 6.08 -13.66 -14.94
CA PHE A 169 7.23 -14.53 -15.13
C PHE A 169 7.62 -15.11 -13.78
N GLU A 170 7.50 -16.43 -13.65
CA GLU A 170 7.78 -17.14 -12.41
C GLU A 170 8.58 -18.40 -12.72
N GLN A 171 9.60 -18.70 -11.92
CA GLN A 171 10.44 -19.90 -12.06
C GLN A 171 11.00 -20.09 -13.48
N MET A 172 11.44 -19.00 -14.12
CA MET A 172 11.95 -19.00 -15.51
C MET A 172 10.90 -19.39 -16.57
N THR A 173 9.62 -19.34 -16.23
CA THR A 173 8.50 -19.66 -17.13
C THR A 173 7.48 -18.54 -17.20
N TRP A 174 6.94 -18.30 -18.40
CA TRP A 174 5.89 -17.30 -18.61
C TRP A 174 4.55 -17.84 -18.17
N GLN A 175 3.91 -17.12 -17.26
CA GLN A 175 2.55 -17.40 -16.85
C GLN A 175 1.59 -16.74 -17.85
N ARG A 176 0.77 -17.55 -18.52
CA ARG A 176 -0.25 -17.08 -19.47
C ARG A 176 -1.64 -17.34 -18.91
N GLY A 177 -2.55 -16.42 -19.16
CA GLY A 177 -3.95 -16.53 -18.73
C GLY A 177 -4.77 -15.37 -19.25
N LYS A 178 -6.06 -15.59 -19.49
CA LYS A 178 -6.96 -14.54 -19.99
C LYS A 178 -7.48 -13.74 -18.80
N ARG A 179 -7.06 -12.48 -18.72
CA ARG A 179 -7.57 -11.52 -17.72
C ARG A 179 -8.18 -10.30 -18.35
N SER A 180 -9.24 -9.82 -17.71
CA SER A 180 -9.75 -8.46 -17.93
C SER A 180 -9.71 -7.68 -16.63
N PHE A 181 -8.99 -6.55 -16.64
CA PHE A 181 -9.05 -5.55 -15.59
C PHE A 181 -10.06 -4.48 -16.01
N ILE A 182 -11.07 -4.24 -15.18
CA ILE A 182 -12.14 -3.30 -15.45
C ILE A 182 -12.15 -2.27 -14.33
N PHE A 183 -11.96 -1.02 -14.69
CA PHE A 183 -12.12 0.13 -13.82
C PHE A 183 -13.40 0.86 -14.21
N ARG A 184 -14.31 1.04 -13.25
CA ARG A 184 -15.56 1.78 -13.43
C ARG A 184 -15.58 2.97 -12.48
N GLY A 185 -15.46 4.17 -13.04
CA GLY A 185 -15.67 5.41 -12.30
C GLY A 185 -17.16 5.74 -12.14
N GLN A 186 -17.54 6.21 -10.95
CA GLN A 186 -18.85 6.75 -10.64
C GLN A 186 -18.66 7.97 -9.73
N ASP A 187 -18.52 9.16 -10.33
CA ASP A 187 -18.36 10.47 -9.68
C ASP A 187 -17.31 10.54 -8.54
N SER A 188 -17.62 10.02 -7.35
CA SER A 188 -16.77 10.01 -6.15
C SER A 188 -16.26 8.63 -5.73
N ARG A 189 -16.67 7.55 -6.41
CA ARG A 189 -16.23 6.17 -6.15
C ARG A 189 -15.73 5.51 -7.41
N ALA A 190 -14.83 4.55 -7.27
CA ALA A 190 -14.38 3.72 -8.37
C ALA A 190 -14.48 2.25 -7.99
N GLU A 191 -14.89 1.41 -8.94
CA GLU A 191 -14.86 -0.05 -8.79
C GLU A 191 -13.74 -0.60 -9.68
N VAL A 192 -12.89 -1.45 -9.11
CA VAL A 192 -11.83 -2.17 -9.82
C VAL A 192 -12.17 -3.64 -9.79
N MET A 193 -12.27 -4.26 -10.96
CA MET A 193 -12.54 -5.68 -11.10
C MET A 193 -11.41 -6.37 -11.84
N GLU A 194 -10.98 -7.52 -11.35
CA GLU A 194 -10.16 -8.48 -12.07
C GLU A 194 -11.05 -9.67 -12.43
N VAL A 195 -11.19 -9.93 -13.74
CA VAL A 195 -11.93 -11.06 -14.27
C VAL A 195 -10.94 -12.11 -14.75
N ASP A 196 -10.97 -13.27 -14.09
CA ASP A 196 -10.31 -14.50 -14.51
C ASP A 196 -11.25 -15.29 -15.43
N HIS A 197 -11.01 -15.20 -16.73
CA HIS A 197 -11.83 -15.92 -17.72
C HIS A 197 -11.54 -17.41 -17.75
N ASP A 198 -10.36 -17.86 -17.32
CA ASP A 198 -9.99 -19.27 -17.36
C ASP A 198 -10.64 -20.02 -16.19
N ARG A 199 -10.70 -19.39 -15.01
CA ARG A 199 -11.35 -19.92 -13.81
C ARG A 199 -12.80 -19.46 -13.63
N GLN A 200 -13.29 -18.55 -14.47
CA GLN A 200 -14.63 -17.94 -14.36
C GLN A 200 -14.85 -17.27 -13.00
N LEU A 201 -13.83 -16.56 -12.50
CA LEU A 201 -13.87 -15.84 -11.23
C LEU A 201 -13.78 -14.33 -11.45
N VAL A 202 -14.49 -13.57 -10.62
CA VAL A 202 -14.41 -12.10 -10.61
C VAL A 202 -14.04 -11.66 -9.21
N PHE A 203 -12.91 -10.97 -9.11
CA PHE A 203 -12.55 -10.21 -7.92
C PHE A 203 -12.97 -8.76 -8.14
N SER A 204 -13.66 -8.16 -7.16
CA SER A 204 -14.06 -6.74 -7.22
C SER A 204 -13.65 -6.02 -5.94
N GLU A 205 -13.08 -4.83 -6.09
CA GLU A 205 -12.71 -3.92 -5.02
C GLU A 205 -13.35 -2.55 -5.27
N THR A 206 -14.09 -2.04 -4.29
CA THR A 206 -14.63 -0.68 -4.34
C THR A 206 -13.69 0.29 -3.63
N LEU A 207 -13.25 1.30 -4.36
CA LEU A 207 -12.40 2.38 -3.88
C LEU A 207 -13.23 3.62 -3.58
N SER A 208 -13.34 3.98 -2.30
CA SER A 208 -14.01 5.20 -1.84
C SER A 208 -13.31 5.76 -0.60
N LEU A 209 -13.38 7.07 -0.35
CA LEU A 209 -12.83 7.65 0.88
C LEU A 209 -13.53 7.14 2.14
N SER A 210 -14.83 6.80 2.05
CA SER A 210 -15.60 6.23 3.16
C SER A 210 -15.14 4.84 3.60
N SER A 211 -14.30 4.14 2.83
CA SER A 211 -13.78 2.83 3.23
C SER A 211 -12.50 2.88 4.08
N LEU A 212 -11.94 4.07 4.31
CA LEU A 212 -10.71 4.25 5.08
C LEU A 212 -11.02 4.50 6.57
N ALA A 213 -10.75 3.51 7.42
CA ALA A 213 -10.73 3.67 8.87
C ALA A 213 -9.28 3.70 9.38
N ALA A 214 -8.97 4.62 10.30
CA ALA A 214 -7.66 4.65 10.95
C ALA A 214 -7.42 3.34 11.71
N PRO A 215 -6.19 2.79 11.68
CA PRO A 215 -5.86 1.58 12.41
C PRO A 215 -6.05 1.80 13.93
N THR A 216 -7.11 1.22 14.51
CA THR A 216 -7.34 1.27 15.96
C THR A 216 -6.20 0.55 16.70
N PRO A 217 -5.79 1.06 17.88
CA PRO A 217 -4.79 0.38 18.68
C PRO A 217 -5.33 -0.98 19.12
N ALA A 218 -4.61 -2.06 18.79
CA ALA A 218 -4.91 -3.38 19.35
C ALA A 218 -4.98 -3.27 20.89
N PRO A 219 -5.95 -3.92 21.55
CA PRO A 219 -6.00 -3.94 23.01
C PRO A 219 -4.69 -4.56 23.53
N ALA A 220 -4.09 -3.94 24.54
CA ALA A 220 -2.93 -4.49 25.23
C ALA A 220 -3.23 -5.93 25.65
N PRO A 221 -2.26 -6.86 25.62
CA PRO A 221 -2.49 -8.23 26.05
C PRO A 221 -2.93 -8.23 27.52
N GLY A 222 -4.24 -8.43 27.71
CA GLY A 222 -4.87 -8.59 29.01
C GLY A 222 -4.45 -9.92 29.60
N ASN A 223 -4.00 -9.87 30.84
CA ASN A 223 -3.65 -10.98 31.72
C ASN A 223 -4.66 -12.15 31.60
N THR A 224 -4.27 -13.25 30.95
CA THR A 224 -5.08 -14.47 30.85
C THR A 224 -5.02 -15.23 32.18
N ASN A 225 -6.00 -15.02 33.05
CA ASN A 225 -6.36 -16.00 34.07
C ASN A 225 -7.11 -17.14 33.37
N ALA A 226 -6.44 -18.28 33.24
CA ALA A 226 -7.06 -19.53 32.83
C ALA A 226 -7.95 -20.04 33.96
N ASN A 227 -9.26 -20.19 33.71
CA ASN A 227 -10.14 -21.11 34.44
C ASN A 227 -11.49 -21.32 33.73
N GLY A 228 -11.86 -22.60 33.57
CA GLY A 228 -13.17 -23.13 33.13
C GLY A 228 -13.40 -23.11 31.60
N CYS A 229 -14.07 -24.03 30.93
CA CYS A 229 -14.72 -25.32 31.24
C CYS A 229 -15.04 -25.96 29.86
N VAL A 230 -14.80 -27.26 29.66
CA VAL A 230 -15.76 -28.35 29.35
C VAL A 230 -16.54 -28.22 28.02
N GLY A 231 -16.44 -29.26 27.19
CA GLY A 231 -16.88 -29.27 25.78
C GLY A 231 -18.32 -29.70 25.50
N ALA A 232 -18.64 -29.81 24.20
CA ALA A 232 -19.76 -30.58 23.66
C ALA A 232 -19.61 -30.80 22.14
N ASN A 233 -20.11 -31.96 21.69
CA ASN A 233 -20.10 -32.55 20.36
C ASN A 233 -20.99 -31.83 19.32
N GLY A 234 -20.60 -31.98 18.05
CA GLY A 234 -21.47 -32.30 16.90
C GLY A 234 -22.27 -31.17 16.24
N ASN A 235 -22.09 -30.95 14.93
CA ASN A 235 -23.00 -31.43 13.88
C ASN A 235 -22.53 -30.97 12.48
N LYS A 236 -22.85 -31.77 11.44
CA LYS A 236 -22.61 -31.50 10.03
C LYS A 236 -23.48 -30.32 9.54
N GLY A 237 -22.90 -29.47 8.68
CA GLY A 237 -23.62 -28.46 7.91
C GLY A 237 -22.85 -28.10 6.65
N THR A 238 -23.40 -28.47 5.50
CA THR A 238 -22.98 -28.06 4.16
C THR A 238 -22.98 -26.53 4.05
N GLY A 239 -21.83 -25.93 3.76
CA GLY A 239 -21.67 -24.49 3.64
C GLY A 239 -20.72 -24.14 2.50
N CYS A 240 -21.25 -23.37 1.55
CA CYS A 240 -20.57 -22.69 0.46
C CYS A 240 -19.18 -22.18 0.89
N SER A 241 -18.12 -22.65 0.23
CA SER A 241 -16.77 -22.11 0.39
C SER A 241 -16.73 -20.69 -0.14
N THR A 242 -17.08 -19.72 0.69
CA THR A 242 -16.51 -18.38 0.62
C THR A 242 -15.02 -18.52 0.94
N ALA A 243 -14.22 -18.81 -0.09
CA ALA A 243 -12.79 -18.54 -0.03
C ALA A 243 -12.66 -17.04 0.19
N GLY A 244 -12.44 -16.65 1.45
CA GLY A 244 -12.34 -15.28 1.89
C GLY A 244 -11.23 -14.57 1.15
N GLY A 245 -11.60 -13.86 0.08
CA GLY A 245 -10.80 -12.78 -0.46
C GLY A 245 -10.69 -11.73 0.64
N LEU A 246 -9.48 -11.56 1.16
CA LEU A 246 -9.12 -10.49 2.09
C LEU A 246 -9.42 -9.15 1.42
N GLY A 247 -10.63 -8.64 1.66
CA GLY A 247 -10.96 -7.25 1.42
C GLY A 247 -10.01 -6.37 2.25
N LEU A 248 -9.71 -5.18 1.73
CA LEU A 248 -8.76 -4.20 2.27
C LEU A 248 -8.92 -3.89 3.78
N LEU A 249 -10.07 -4.24 4.37
CA LEU A 249 -10.38 -4.09 5.80
C LEU A 249 -9.82 -5.19 6.70
N GLY A 250 -9.62 -6.41 6.20
CA GLY A 250 -8.90 -7.48 6.93
C GLY A 250 -7.38 -7.34 6.89
N ALA A 251 -6.87 -6.47 6.00
CA ALA A 251 -5.46 -6.34 5.63
C ALA A 251 -4.66 -5.31 6.47
N LEU A 252 -5.27 -4.68 7.49
CA LEU A 252 -4.56 -3.72 8.33
C LEU A 252 -3.66 -4.38 9.39
N GLN A 253 -3.70 -5.69 9.58
CA GLN A 253 -2.69 -6.42 10.35
C GLN A 253 -2.03 -7.42 9.41
N PRO A 254 -0.81 -7.14 8.89
CA PRO A 254 -0.12 -8.12 8.09
C PRO A 254 0.20 -9.34 8.98
N SER A 255 -0.16 -10.55 8.52
CA SER A 255 0.21 -11.78 9.22
C SER A 255 1.74 -11.93 9.27
N GLU A 256 2.26 -12.73 10.22
CA GLU A 256 3.72 -12.95 10.31
C GLU A 256 4.30 -13.47 8.99
N GLU A 257 3.56 -14.35 8.31
CA GLU A 257 3.92 -14.85 6.98
C GLU A 257 3.96 -13.72 5.93
N GLN A 258 2.99 -12.81 5.94
CA GLN A 258 2.95 -11.67 5.02
C GLN A 258 4.09 -10.68 5.29
N VAL A 259 4.40 -10.44 6.58
CA VAL A 259 5.54 -9.61 6.96
C VAL A 259 6.84 -10.27 6.49
N ALA A 260 7.03 -11.55 6.78
CA ALA A 260 8.22 -12.30 6.37
C ALA A 260 8.39 -12.30 4.85
N ALA A 261 7.34 -12.61 4.08
CA ALA A 261 7.35 -12.60 2.62
C ALA A 261 7.72 -11.22 2.05
N ARG A 262 7.21 -10.13 2.64
CA ARG A 262 7.53 -8.77 2.19
C ARG A 262 8.96 -8.34 2.51
N LEU A 263 9.55 -8.88 3.56
CA LEU A 263 10.94 -8.60 3.96
C LEU A 263 11.95 -9.47 3.20
N SER A 264 11.56 -10.68 2.78
CA SER A 264 12.43 -11.64 2.09
C SER A 264 12.28 -11.65 0.57
N ALA A 265 11.21 -11.04 0.02
CA ALA A 265 11.01 -10.99 -1.42
C ALA A 265 12.19 -10.26 -2.10
N PRO A 266 12.81 -10.87 -3.12
CA PRO A 266 13.88 -10.23 -3.87
C PRO A 266 13.33 -8.98 -4.57
N VAL A 267 14.05 -7.86 -4.47
CA VAL A 267 13.71 -6.64 -5.19
C VAL A 267 14.06 -6.84 -6.66
N VAL A 268 13.11 -7.34 -7.45
CA VAL A 268 13.27 -7.41 -8.90
C VAL A 268 12.97 -6.04 -9.47
N THR A 269 14.02 -5.37 -9.96
CA THR A 269 13.88 -4.08 -10.63
C THR A 269 13.89 -4.33 -12.13
N THR A 270 12.74 -4.29 -12.78
CA THR A 270 12.65 -4.34 -14.24
C THR A 270 12.91 -2.94 -14.79
N GLN A 271 13.96 -2.79 -15.61
CA GLN A 271 14.26 -1.56 -16.31
C GLN A 271 13.73 -1.68 -17.75
N LEU A 272 12.86 -0.75 -18.14
CA LEU A 272 12.35 -0.65 -19.51
C LEU A 272 13.25 0.31 -20.28
N ASP A 273 14.00 -0.17 -21.26
CA ASP A 273 14.75 0.69 -22.18
C ASP A 273 13.77 1.35 -23.16
N THR A 274 13.55 2.65 -23.00
CA THR A 274 12.59 3.40 -23.81
C THR A 274 13.10 3.77 -25.19
N ARG A 275 14.39 3.54 -25.51
CA ARG A 275 15.00 3.95 -26.79
C ARG A 275 14.40 3.25 -28.01
N ASN A 276 13.87 2.04 -27.82
CA ASN A 276 13.30 1.21 -28.89
C ASN A 276 11.77 1.12 -28.83
N ILE A 277 11.09 1.96 -28.06
CA ILE A 277 9.63 1.99 -28.02
C ILE A 277 9.13 2.80 -29.23
N ALA A 278 8.64 2.12 -30.26
CA ALA A 278 7.95 2.74 -31.38
C ALA A 278 6.44 2.70 -31.17
N PHE A 279 5.78 3.85 -31.26
CA PHE A 279 4.31 3.94 -31.21
C PHE A 279 3.78 4.13 -32.62
N GLU A 280 3.14 3.11 -33.18
CA GLU A 280 2.42 3.23 -34.44
C GLU A 280 0.95 3.58 -34.16
N ARG A 281 0.55 4.81 -34.50
CA ARG A 281 -0.83 5.27 -34.26
C ARG A 281 -1.70 4.95 -35.46
N THR A 282 -2.33 3.79 -35.45
CA THR A 282 -3.33 3.44 -36.47
C THR A 282 -4.68 4.06 -36.10
N ILE A 283 -4.97 5.24 -36.65
CA ILE A 283 -6.28 5.88 -36.49
C ILE A 283 -7.29 5.11 -37.35
N ARG A 284 -8.01 4.16 -36.74
CA ARG A 284 -9.20 3.58 -37.37
C ARG A 284 -10.39 4.49 -37.10
N VAL A 285 -10.77 5.29 -38.09
CA VAL A 285 -12.03 6.02 -38.08
C VAL A 285 -13.15 4.99 -38.20
N PHE A 286 -13.81 4.66 -37.09
CA PHE A 286 -15.02 3.84 -37.14
C PHE A 286 -16.13 4.71 -37.74
N PRO A 287 -16.75 4.32 -38.86
CA PRO A 287 -17.88 5.05 -39.39
C PRO A 287 -19.01 4.99 -38.36
N ASN A 288 -19.54 6.15 -37.99
CA ASN A 288 -20.76 6.29 -37.20
C ASN A 288 -21.87 5.46 -37.86
N LYS A 289 -22.20 4.30 -37.30
CA LYS A 289 -23.50 3.69 -37.54
C LYS A 289 -24.52 4.54 -36.78
N LYS A 290 -25.14 5.47 -37.50
CA LYS A 290 -26.37 6.18 -37.11
C LYS A 290 -27.56 5.19 -37.13
N PRO A 291 -28.63 5.51 -36.39
CA PRO A 291 -29.26 4.67 -35.37
C PRO A 291 -30.01 3.45 -35.89
#